data_AF-A0A9D9X625-F1
#
_entry.id   AF-A0A9D9X625-F1
#
_cell.length_a   1.000
_cell.length_b   1.000
_cell.length_c   1.000
_cell.angle_alpha   90.00
_cell.angle_beta   90.00
_cell.angle_gamma   90.00
#
_symmetry.space_group_name_H-M   'P 1'
#
loop_
_entity.id
_entity.type
_entity.pdbx_description
1 polymer ?
#
loop_
_entity_poly.entity_id
_entity_poly.type
_entity_poly.pdbx_seq_one_letter_code
_entity_poly.pdbx_strand_id
1 'polypeptide(L)'
;MARKISLKQAVNEAIDQEMTRDPTVIMLGEDIVGGTGADGEMDAWGGVLGVTKGLYAKHGDRLLDTPLSESAYVGAAIGAAACGMRPIAELMFIDFMGVCFDQIFNQAAKFKYMFGGHAETPVVIRAMVGAGFRAAAQHSQMLTPIFAHIPGLKVVCPSNPYDTKGLLIQSIRDNDPVIFCEHKNLYAIEGEVPEGSYTIPFGEANIVREGKHCTIVTYGLMVHRSLDAANALAKEGIDVEVVDLRTLSPLDIDTVLESVTKTGHLVCVDEASPRCNIATDISAQVAMHAFSALKAQIEMVCPPHVPVPFSPSLEDLYIPGAPAIAAAVRRTVKGKN
;
A
#
# COMPACT_ATOMS: atom_id res chain seq x y z
N MET A 1 14.14 -11.12 -18.77
CA MET A 1 15.24 -10.28 -18.25
C MET A 1 14.66 -9.22 -17.32
N ALA A 2 15.45 -8.49 -16.53
CA ALA A 2 14.94 -7.32 -15.82
C ALA A 2 14.90 -6.12 -16.77
N ARG A 3 13.84 -5.32 -16.70
CA ARG A 3 13.67 -4.11 -17.49
C ARG A 3 13.17 -2.97 -16.61
N LYS A 4 13.53 -1.75 -16.97
CA LYS A 4 13.07 -0.56 -16.27
C LYS A 4 11.65 -0.18 -16.68
N ILE A 5 10.73 -0.17 -15.72
CA ILE A 5 9.33 0.26 -15.91
C ILE A 5 8.82 1.07 -14.74
N SER A 6 7.78 1.87 -15.01
CA SER A 6 7.05 2.59 -13.99
C SER A 6 6.23 1.67 -13.08
N LEU A 7 5.91 2.10 -11.87
CA LEU A 7 5.03 1.37 -10.95
C LEU A 7 3.67 1.11 -11.59
N LYS A 8 3.14 2.10 -12.32
CA LYS A 8 1.89 1.95 -13.09
C LYS A 8 1.96 0.78 -14.07
N GLN A 9 3.05 0.67 -14.82
CA GLN A 9 3.26 -0.44 -15.75
C GLN A 9 3.46 -1.78 -15.02
N ALA A 10 4.05 -1.78 -13.83
CA ALA A 10 4.21 -2.97 -13.02
C ALA A 10 2.85 -3.52 -12.52
N VAL A 11 1.91 -2.64 -12.16
CA VAL A 11 0.52 -3.02 -11.84
C VAL A 11 -0.17 -3.62 -13.06
N ASN A 12 -0.11 -2.92 -14.20
CA ASN A 12 -0.69 -3.39 -15.46
C ASN A 12 -0.17 -4.79 -15.83
N GLU A 13 1.15 -4.98 -15.78
CA GLU A 13 1.79 -6.24 -16.13
C GLU A 13 1.44 -7.37 -15.16
N ALA A 14 1.34 -7.09 -13.85
CA ALA A 14 0.89 -8.08 -12.86
C ALA A 14 -0.53 -8.58 -13.16
N ILE A 15 -1.46 -7.66 -13.46
CA ILE A 15 -2.84 -7.99 -13.80
C ILE A 15 -2.88 -8.80 -15.11
N ASP A 16 -2.19 -8.34 -16.15
CA ASP A 16 -2.11 -9.03 -17.43
C ASP A 16 -1.60 -10.47 -17.28
N GLN A 17 -0.51 -10.64 -16.55
CA GLN A 17 0.10 -11.95 -16.35
C GLN A 17 -0.82 -12.90 -15.61
N GLU A 18 -1.52 -12.46 -14.57
CA GLU A 18 -2.45 -13.32 -13.84
C GLU A 18 -3.74 -13.59 -14.60
N MET A 19 -4.28 -12.62 -15.35
CA MET A 19 -5.43 -12.85 -16.24
C MET A 19 -5.09 -13.78 -17.42
N THR A 20 -3.84 -13.76 -17.90
CA THR A 20 -3.35 -14.71 -18.91
C THR A 20 -3.18 -16.10 -18.31
N ARG A 21 -2.67 -16.19 -17.08
CA ARG A 21 -2.38 -17.45 -16.38
C ARG A 21 -3.64 -18.17 -15.93
N ASP A 22 -4.64 -17.44 -15.43
CA ASP A 22 -5.79 -18.01 -14.75
C ASP A 22 -7.11 -17.47 -15.35
N PRO A 23 -7.93 -18.33 -15.98
CA PRO A 23 -9.19 -17.91 -16.59
C PRO A 23 -10.23 -17.43 -15.58
N THR A 24 -10.07 -17.75 -14.28
CA THR A 24 -10.98 -17.33 -13.21
C THR A 24 -10.72 -15.92 -12.71
N VAL A 25 -9.59 -15.30 -13.11
CA VAL A 25 -9.30 -13.91 -12.78
C VAL A 25 -10.13 -12.99 -13.67
N ILE A 26 -10.90 -12.12 -13.01
CA ILE A 26 -11.69 -11.05 -13.61
C ILE A 26 -11.35 -9.74 -12.92
N MET A 27 -11.56 -8.62 -13.61
CA MET A 27 -11.41 -7.30 -13.04
C MET A 27 -12.71 -6.53 -13.19
N LEU A 28 -13.11 -5.83 -12.13
CA LEU A 28 -14.31 -5.00 -12.13
C LEU A 28 -14.08 -3.72 -11.35
N GLY A 29 -14.62 -2.62 -11.86
CA GLY A 29 -14.49 -1.31 -11.25
C GLY A 29 -14.97 -0.19 -12.17
N GLU A 30 -14.88 1.02 -11.69
CA GLU A 30 -15.34 2.22 -12.39
C GLU A 30 -14.29 2.69 -13.39
N ASP A 31 -14.68 2.84 -14.66
CA ASP A 31 -13.82 3.31 -15.76
C ASP A 31 -12.52 2.52 -15.98
N ILE A 32 -12.45 1.25 -15.56
CA ILE A 32 -11.26 0.40 -15.73
C ILE A 32 -11.00 0.07 -17.21
N VAL A 33 -12.03 0.10 -18.05
CA VAL A 33 -11.91 0.10 -19.51
C VAL A 33 -12.21 1.50 -20.01
N GLY A 34 -13.38 2.03 -19.61
CA GLY A 34 -13.93 3.29 -20.09
C GLY A 34 -14.70 3.09 -21.40
N GLY A 35 -15.83 3.78 -21.51
CA GLY A 35 -16.69 3.76 -22.71
C GLY A 35 -17.82 2.73 -22.68
N THR A 36 -17.86 1.81 -21.71
CA THR A 36 -18.93 0.81 -21.60
C THR A 36 -20.30 1.47 -21.44
N GLY A 37 -21.22 1.18 -22.35
CA GLY A 37 -22.57 1.76 -22.35
C GLY A 37 -22.65 3.19 -22.89
N ALA A 38 -21.58 3.73 -23.47
CA ALA A 38 -21.55 5.02 -24.16
C ALA A 38 -21.17 4.85 -25.65
N ASP A 39 -21.42 5.87 -26.47
CA ASP A 39 -21.02 5.90 -27.90
C ASP A 39 -19.49 6.09 -28.09
N GLY A 40 -18.70 6.01 -27.01
CA GLY A 40 -17.26 6.23 -27.00
C GLY A 40 -16.44 4.99 -27.36
N GLU A 41 -15.12 5.16 -27.45
CA GLU A 41 -14.20 4.05 -27.69
C GLU A 41 -13.96 3.25 -26.41
N MET A 42 -14.09 1.92 -26.50
CA MET A 42 -13.67 1.01 -25.45
C MET A 42 -12.16 1.13 -25.22
N ASP A 43 -11.73 1.09 -23.96
CA ASP A 43 -10.32 1.18 -23.56
C ASP A 43 -9.69 2.53 -23.95
N ALA A 44 -10.49 3.61 -24.06
CA ALA A 44 -9.99 4.93 -24.42
C ALA A 44 -8.92 5.43 -23.44
N TRP A 45 -9.12 5.19 -22.14
CA TRP A 45 -8.23 5.64 -21.07
C TRP A 45 -7.56 4.49 -20.30
N GLY A 46 -8.27 3.36 -20.12
CA GLY A 46 -7.75 2.21 -19.37
C GLY A 46 -7.55 2.54 -17.89
N GLY A 47 -8.64 2.93 -17.21
CA GLY A 47 -8.60 3.45 -15.85
C GLY A 47 -8.38 4.96 -15.80
N VAL A 48 -8.81 5.60 -14.72
CA VAL A 48 -8.73 7.07 -14.55
C VAL A 48 -7.31 7.65 -14.60
N LEU A 49 -6.29 6.82 -14.34
CA LEU A 49 -4.86 7.18 -14.48
C LEU A 49 -4.12 6.32 -15.53
N GLY A 50 -4.85 5.54 -16.34
CA GLY A 50 -4.28 4.70 -17.39
C GLY A 50 -3.54 3.46 -16.88
N VAL A 51 -3.95 2.91 -15.73
CA VAL A 51 -3.31 1.72 -15.11
C VAL A 51 -3.67 0.44 -15.86
N THR A 52 -4.89 0.32 -16.36
CA THR A 52 -5.44 -0.88 -17.01
C THR A 52 -5.47 -0.77 -18.55
N LYS A 53 -4.83 0.27 -19.10
CA LYS A 53 -4.74 0.51 -20.54
C LYS A 53 -4.23 -0.72 -21.29
N GLY A 54 -4.94 -1.09 -22.36
CA GLY A 54 -4.59 -2.20 -23.25
C GLY A 54 -5.07 -3.57 -22.75
N LEU A 55 -5.51 -3.70 -21.49
CA LEU A 55 -5.94 -4.97 -20.94
C LEU A 55 -7.27 -5.44 -21.54
N TYR A 56 -8.20 -4.52 -21.83
CA TYR A 56 -9.47 -4.88 -22.48
C TYR A 56 -9.26 -5.48 -23.86
N ALA A 57 -8.38 -4.89 -24.67
CA ALA A 57 -8.03 -5.43 -25.99
C ALA A 57 -7.48 -6.87 -25.92
N LYS A 58 -6.87 -7.26 -24.80
CA LYS A 58 -6.28 -8.59 -24.60
C LYS A 58 -7.20 -9.59 -23.92
N HIS A 59 -8.02 -9.17 -22.96
CA HIS A 59 -8.81 -10.06 -22.12
C HIS A 59 -10.33 -9.92 -22.29
N GLY A 60 -10.79 -8.92 -23.06
CA GLY A 60 -12.19 -8.70 -23.42
C GLY A 60 -13.10 -8.59 -22.20
N ASP A 61 -14.19 -9.35 -22.22
CA ASP A 61 -15.28 -9.32 -21.25
C ASP A 61 -14.89 -9.75 -19.82
N ARG A 62 -13.61 -10.05 -19.56
CA ARG A 62 -13.09 -10.25 -18.20
C ARG A 62 -12.67 -8.94 -17.52
N LEU A 63 -12.66 -7.82 -18.24
CA LEU A 63 -12.62 -6.47 -17.68
C LEU A 63 -14.02 -5.87 -17.76
N LEU A 64 -14.60 -5.62 -16.59
CA LEU A 64 -15.99 -5.23 -16.43
C LEU A 64 -16.07 -3.81 -15.87
N ASP A 65 -16.39 -2.83 -16.70
CA ASP A 65 -16.79 -1.52 -16.19
C ASP A 65 -18.09 -1.65 -15.39
N THR A 66 -18.15 -0.94 -14.27
CA THR A 66 -19.30 -0.95 -13.37
C THR A 66 -19.98 0.42 -13.31
N PRO A 67 -21.27 0.48 -12.96
CA PRO A 67 -21.86 1.73 -12.48
C PRO A 67 -21.10 2.27 -11.26
N LEU A 68 -21.23 3.58 -11.00
CA LEU A 68 -20.73 4.24 -9.79
C LEU A 68 -21.51 3.77 -8.56
N SER A 69 -21.15 2.59 -8.05
CA SER A 69 -21.90 1.85 -7.02
C SER A 69 -20.98 0.84 -6.33
N GLU A 70 -20.04 1.35 -5.54
CA GLU A 70 -18.99 0.59 -4.84
C GLU A 70 -19.54 -0.54 -4.00
N SER A 71 -20.63 -0.31 -3.27
CA SER A 71 -21.31 -1.36 -2.52
C SER A 71 -21.74 -2.55 -3.40
N ALA A 72 -22.25 -2.26 -4.60
CA ALA A 72 -22.77 -3.27 -5.50
C ALA A 72 -21.65 -4.08 -6.16
N TYR A 73 -20.64 -3.42 -6.75
CA TYR A 73 -19.60 -4.15 -7.47
C TYR A 73 -18.57 -4.79 -6.54
N VAL A 74 -18.26 -4.20 -5.39
CA VAL A 74 -17.40 -4.87 -4.38
C VAL A 74 -18.13 -6.09 -3.82
N GLY A 75 -19.43 -5.98 -3.52
CA GLY A 75 -20.25 -7.13 -3.12
C GLY A 75 -20.33 -8.21 -4.20
N ALA A 76 -20.46 -7.82 -5.47
CA ALA A 76 -20.43 -8.75 -6.60
C ALA A 76 -19.07 -9.45 -6.75
N ALA A 77 -17.96 -8.72 -6.56
CA ALA A 77 -16.62 -9.31 -6.54
C ALA A 77 -16.50 -10.35 -5.42
N ILE A 78 -16.91 -10.02 -4.20
CA ILE A 78 -16.85 -10.96 -3.06
C ILE A 78 -17.75 -12.18 -3.29
N GLY A 79 -18.95 -11.99 -3.85
CA GLY A 79 -19.83 -13.09 -4.23
C GLY A 79 -19.24 -13.98 -5.32
N ALA A 80 -18.61 -13.39 -6.34
CA ALA A 80 -17.91 -14.14 -7.38
C ALA A 80 -16.73 -14.93 -6.81
N ALA A 81 -15.98 -14.34 -5.87
CA ALA A 81 -14.88 -15.01 -5.17
C ALA A 81 -15.37 -16.25 -4.41
N ALA A 82 -16.46 -16.10 -3.65
CA ALA A 82 -17.10 -17.22 -2.95
C ALA A 82 -17.64 -18.31 -3.89
N CYS A 83 -17.90 -17.97 -5.16
CA CYS A 83 -18.34 -18.88 -6.21
C CYS A 83 -17.17 -19.45 -7.06
N GLY A 84 -15.92 -19.25 -6.65
CA GLY A 84 -14.75 -19.85 -7.29
C GLY A 84 -14.04 -18.98 -8.34
N MET A 85 -14.39 -17.70 -8.45
CA MET A 85 -13.64 -16.72 -9.27
C MET A 85 -12.51 -16.08 -8.45
N ARG A 86 -11.62 -15.33 -9.10
CA ARG A 86 -10.53 -14.57 -8.45
C ARG A 86 -10.57 -13.09 -8.82
N PRO A 87 -11.56 -12.34 -8.33
CA PRO A 87 -11.78 -10.98 -8.76
C PRO A 87 -10.74 -9.99 -8.24
N ILE A 88 -10.42 -9.03 -9.09
CA ILE A 88 -9.71 -7.80 -8.79
C ILE A 88 -10.75 -6.67 -8.83
N ALA A 89 -11.18 -6.20 -7.66
CA ALA A 89 -12.07 -5.06 -7.54
C ALA A 89 -11.24 -3.77 -7.43
N GLU A 90 -11.44 -2.83 -8.35
CA GLU A 90 -10.81 -1.51 -8.30
C GLU A 90 -11.75 -0.49 -7.66
N LEU A 91 -11.38 -0.01 -6.47
CA LEU A 91 -11.90 1.24 -5.93
C LEU A 91 -11.02 2.36 -6.48
N MET A 92 -11.63 3.35 -7.14
CA MET A 92 -10.87 4.46 -7.73
C MET A 92 -9.99 5.14 -6.68
N PHE A 93 -10.56 5.60 -5.57
CA PHE A 93 -9.81 6.09 -4.42
C PHE A 93 -10.22 5.32 -3.16
N ILE A 94 -9.28 5.12 -2.23
CA ILE A 94 -9.56 4.45 -0.97
C ILE A 94 -10.62 5.19 -0.14
N ASP A 95 -10.76 6.51 -0.35
CA ASP A 95 -11.79 7.35 0.27
C ASP A 95 -13.21 6.82 0.02
N PHE A 96 -13.43 6.11 -1.09
CA PHE A 96 -14.73 5.55 -1.46
C PHE A 96 -15.05 4.26 -0.70
N MET A 97 -14.11 3.75 0.11
CA MET A 97 -14.36 2.57 0.95
C MET A 97 -15.58 2.73 1.86
N GLY A 98 -15.90 3.96 2.29
CA GLY A 98 -16.96 4.23 3.25
C GLY A 98 -18.33 3.71 2.80
N VAL A 99 -18.59 3.74 1.50
CA VAL A 99 -19.87 3.28 0.93
C VAL A 99 -19.92 1.77 0.68
N CYS A 100 -18.79 1.07 0.60
CA CYS A 100 -18.72 -0.39 0.40
C CYS A 100 -18.18 -1.15 1.62
N PHE A 101 -17.97 -0.46 2.76
CA PHE A 101 -17.20 -1.01 3.86
C PHE A 101 -17.81 -2.26 4.48
N ASP A 102 -19.13 -2.39 4.53
CA ASP A 102 -19.78 -3.61 5.04
C ASP A 102 -19.36 -4.86 4.26
N GLN A 103 -19.26 -4.76 2.93
CA GLN A 103 -18.81 -5.84 2.06
C GLN A 103 -17.39 -6.27 2.42
N ILE A 104 -16.51 -5.31 2.69
CA ILE A 104 -15.11 -5.59 3.04
C ILE A 104 -14.99 -6.13 4.47
N PHE A 105 -15.56 -5.40 5.43
CA PHE A 105 -15.38 -5.62 6.86
C PHE A 105 -16.16 -6.81 7.40
N ASN A 106 -17.43 -6.95 7.03
CA ASN A 106 -18.30 -8.00 7.58
C ASN A 106 -18.36 -9.23 6.68
N GLN A 107 -18.30 -9.06 5.36
CA GLN A 107 -18.39 -10.18 4.44
C GLN A 107 -16.99 -10.75 4.17
N ALA A 108 -16.19 -10.09 3.32
CA ALA A 108 -14.94 -10.64 2.81
C ALA A 108 -13.99 -11.11 3.93
N ALA A 109 -13.70 -10.24 4.90
CA ALA A 109 -12.73 -10.49 5.96
C ALA A 109 -13.08 -11.69 6.85
N LYS A 110 -14.37 -12.02 7.01
CA LYS A 110 -14.84 -12.93 8.07
C LYS A 110 -15.34 -14.27 7.54
N PHE A 111 -15.67 -14.39 6.25
CA PHE A 111 -16.25 -15.61 5.67
C PHE A 111 -15.46 -16.87 6.01
N LYS A 112 -14.15 -16.88 5.77
CA LYS A 112 -13.32 -18.06 6.04
C LYS A 112 -13.41 -18.51 7.50
N TYR A 113 -13.38 -17.57 8.44
CA TYR A 113 -13.50 -17.88 9.87
C TYR A 113 -14.91 -18.34 10.24
N MET A 114 -15.95 -17.60 9.82
CA MET A 114 -17.35 -17.89 10.14
C MET A 114 -17.84 -19.23 9.61
N PHE A 115 -17.31 -19.67 8.47
CA PHE A 115 -17.64 -20.95 7.85
C PHE A 115 -16.63 -22.06 8.18
N GLY A 116 -15.80 -21.89 9.22
CA GLY A 116 -14.89 -22.95 9.69
C GLY A 116 -13.85 -23.39 8.67
N GLY A 117 -13.45 -22.50 7.77
CA GLY A 117 -12.50 -22.78 6.68
C GLY A 117 -13.11 -23.39 5.42
N HIS A 118 -14.44 -23.61 5.38
CA HIS A 118 -15.11 -24.19 4.19
C HIS A 118 -15.41 -23.17 3.09
N ALA A 119 -15.37 -21.88 3.40
CA ALA A 119 -15.48 -20.80 2.42
C ALA A 119 -14.13 -20.09 2.28
N GLU A 120 -13.71 -19.84 1.05
CA GLU A 120 -12.57 -18.96 0.73
C GLU A 120 -13.10 -17.71 0.02
N THR A 121 -12.38 -16.60 0.15
CA THR A 121 -12.75 -15.34 -0.50
C THR A 121 -11.53 -14.75 -1.21
N PRO A 122 -11.05 -15.39 -2.30
CA PRO A 122 -9.89 -14.92 -3.08
C PRO A 122 -10.23 -13.64 -3.86
N VAL A 123 -10.21 -12.49 -3.18
CA VAL A 123 -10.50 -11.17 -3.78
C VAL A 123 -9.39 -10.19 -3.47
N VAL A 124 -8.94 -9.47 -4.50
CA VAL A 124 -8.06 -8.31 -4.34
C VAL A 124 -8.89 -7.06 -4.50
N ILE A 125 -8.93 -6.22 -3.47
CA ILE A 125 -9.50 -4.88 -3.56
C ILE A 125 -8.33 -3.91 -3.63
N ARG A 126 -8.11 -3.35 -4.83
CA ARG A 126 -7.06 -2.36 -5.05
C ARG A 126 -7.62 -0.95 -4.98
N ALA A 127 -6.86 -0.02 -4.41
CA ALA A 127 -7.29 1.36 -4.29
C ALA A 127 -6.12 2.34 -4.31
N MET A 128 -6.35 3.52 -4.88
CA MET A 128 -5.39 4.61 -4.81
C MET A 128 -5.42 5.30 -3.43
N VAL A 129 -4.25 5.58 -2.87
CA VAL A 129 -4.09 6.17 -1.53
C VAL A 129 -3.18 7.41 -1.55
N GLY A 130 -3.23 8.15 -0.44
CA GLY A 130 -2.25 9.17 -0.09
C GLY A 130 -2.50 10.55 -0.70
N ALA A 131 -1.79 11.54 -0.16
CA ALA A 131 -1.87 12.94 -0.52
C ALA A 131 -0.80 13.32 -1.56
N GLY A 132 -0.74 14.62 -1.88
CA GLY A 132 0.27 15.21 -2.76
C GLY A 132 -0.15 15.33 -4.22
N PHE A 133 -1.42 14.99 -4.50
CA PHE A 133 -2.06 15.15 -5.79
C PHE A 133 -2.97 16.39 -5.84
N ARG A 134 -2.98 17.22 -4.79
CA ARG A 134 -3.85 18.41 -4.66
C ARG A 134 -5.35 18.07 -4.77
N ALA A 135 -5.74 16.88 -4.34
CA ALA A 135 -7.11 16.37 -4.49
C ALA A 135 -8.01 16.66 -3.27
N ALA A 136 -7.53 17.52 -2.36
CA ALA A 136 -8.22 17.94 -1.13
C ALA A 136 -8.62 16.76 -0.22
N ALA A 137 -9.51 17.00 0.72
CA ALA A 137 -9.75 16.13 1.88
C ALA A 137 -10.38 14.76 1.58
N GLN A 138 -11.18 14.64 0.51
CA GLN A 138 -12.01 13.45 0.25
C GLN A 138 -11.45 12.51 -0.84
N HIS A 139 -10.22 12.76 -1.30
CA HIS A 139 -9.55 11.96 -2.34
C HIS A 139 -8.06 11.76 -2.04
N SER A 140 -7.63 12.02 -0.81
CA SER A 140 -6.20 12.11 -0.46
C SER A 140 -5.83 11.38 0.82
N GLN A 141 -6.76 10.61 1.39
CA GLN A 141 -6.53 9.98 2.67
C GLN A 141 -5.59 8.78 2.55
N MET A 142 -4.83 8.54 3.62
CA MET A 142 -4.06 7.33 3.81
C MET A 142 -4.76 6.48 4.89
N LEU A 143 -5.67 5.61 4.44
CA LEU A 143 -6.58 4.82 5.29
C LEU A 143 -6.10 3.39 5.56
N THR A 144 -4.85 3.08 5.22
CA THR A 144 -4.21 1.78 5.49
C THR A 144 -4.41 1.26 6.92
N PRO A 145 -4.37 2.08 8.00
CA PRO A 145 -4.54 1.54 9.35
C PRO A 145 -5.94 1.00 9.63
N ILE A 146 -6.98 1.54 8.98
CA ILE A 146 -8.36 1.05 9.15
C ILE A 146 -8.44 -0.41 8.71
N PHE A 147 -7.81 -0.75 7.58
CA PHE A 147 -7.83 -2.11 7.08
C PHE A 147 -6.89 -3.03 7.85
N ALA A 148 -5.70 -2.55 8.24
CA ALA A 148 -4.75 -3.36 9.00
C ALA A 148 -5.30 -3.78 10.38
N HIS A 149 -6.20 -2.97 10.95
CA HIS A 149 -6.90 -3.27 12.18
C HIS A 149 -7.89 -4.46 12.07
N ILE A 150 -8.34 -4.82 10.86
CA ILE A 150 -9.44 -5.78 10.66
C ILE A 150 -8.87 -7.21 10.52
N PRO A 151 -9.15 -8.13 11.45
CA PRO A 151 -8.73 -9.52 11.32
C PRO A 151 -9.37 -10.18 10.10
N GLY A 152 -8.57 -11.00 9.40
CA GLY A 152 -8.97 -11.70 8.19
C GLY A 152 -8.70 -10.94 6.90
N LEU A 153 -8.32 -9.65 6.97
CA LEU A 153 -7.75 -8.93 5.84
C LEU A 153 -6.23 -9.00 5.84
N LYS A 154 -5.67 -9.16 4.65
CA LYS A 154 -4.27 -8.84 4.36
C LYS A 154 -4.19 -7.44 3.77
N VAL A 155 -3.18 -6.66 4.15
CA VAL A 155 -3.04 -5.26 3.72
C VAL A 155 -1.63 -5.01 3.25
N VAL A 156 -1.52 -4.48 2.03
CA VAL A 156 -0.24 -4.29 1.35
C VAL A 156 -0.15 -2.87 0.81
N CYS A 157 1.02 -2.24 0.93
CA CYS A 157 1.28 -0.92 0.37
C CYS A 157 2.74 -0.84 -0.14
N PRO A 158 2.99 -1.21 -1.41
CA PRO A 158 4.33 -1.26 -1.97
C PRO A 158 4.91 0.15 -2.18
N SER A 159 6.24 0.23 -2.19
CA SER A 159 6.97 1.50 -2.37
C SER A 159 7.60 1.66 -3.75
N ASN A 160 7.74 0.60 -4.54
CA ASN A 160 8.49 0.60 -5.79
C ASN A 160 7.95 -0.44 -6.80
N PRO A 161 8.31 -0.33 -8.10
CA PRO A 161 7.75 -1.19 -9.15
C PRO A 161 8.02 -2.69 -8.97
N TYR A 162 9.20 -3.07 -8.44
CA TYR A 162 9.54 -4.48 -8.20
C TYR A 162 8.62 -5.08 -7.13
N ASP A 163 8.45 -4.37 -6.03
CA ASP A 163 7.58 -4.82 -4.93
C ASP A 163 6.12 -4.84 -5.35
N THR A 164 5.67 -3.84 -6.10
CA THR A 164 4.29 -3.75 -6.60
C THR A 164 3.91 -4.96 -7.44
N LYS A 165 4.73 -5.33 -8.43
CA LYS A 165 4.42 -6.50 -9.27
C LYS A 165 4.41 -7.79 -8.45
N GLY A 166 5.45 -8.03 -7.66
CA GLY A 166 5.57 -9.28 -6.90
C GLY A 166 4.47 -9.46 -5.86
N LEU A 167 4.13 -8.39 -5.14
CA LEU A 167 3.07 -8.42 -4.14
C LEU A 167 1.68 -8.48 -4.75
N LEU A 168 1.43 -7.82 -5.90
CA LEU A 168 0.12 -7.89 -6.55
C LEU A 168 -0.13 -9.30 -7.12
N ILE A 169 0.88 -9.92 -7.72
CA ILE A 169 0.81 -11.33 -8.16
C ILE A 169 0.57 -12.24 -6.96
N GLN A 170 1.27 -12.04 -5.84
CA GLN A 170 1.01 -12.79 -4.60
C GLN A 170 -0.44 -12.59 -4.13
N SER A 171 -0.96 -11.36 -4.19
CA SER A 171 -2.34 -11.02 -3.79
C SER A 171 -3.38 -11.71 -4.65
N ILE A 172 -3.22 -11.69 -5.97
CA ILE A 172 -4.15 -12.33 -6.89
C ILE A 172 -4.15 -13.85 -6.72
N ARG A 173 -3.04 -14.43 -6.27
CA ARG A 173 -2.88 -15.88 -6.02
C ARG A 173 -3.28 -16.32 -4.62
N ASP A 174 -3.53 -15.40 -3.70
CA ASP A 174 -3.91 -15.71 -2.33
C ASP A 174 -5.41 -16.05 -2.19
N ASN A 175 -5.76 -16.96 -1.29
CA ASN A 175 -7.16 -17.39 -1.09
C ASN A 175 -7.94 -16.58 -0.06
N ASP A 176 -7.31 -15.59 0.55
CA ASP A 176 -7.89 -14.66 1.51
C ASP A 176 -8.03 -13.26 0.89
N PRO A 177 -8.94 -12.41 1.40
CA PRO A 177 -9.11 -11.06 0.88
C PRO A 177 -7.88 -10.18 1.14
N VAL A 178 -7.44 -9.49 0.09
CA VAL A 178 -6.27 -8.59 0.15
C VAL A 178 -6.69 -7.16 -0.22
N ILE A 179 -6.32 -6.20 0.63
CA ILE A 179 -6.40 -4.77 0.33
C ILE A 179 -5.04 -4.31 -0.21
N PHE A 180 -5.02 -3.90 -1.48
CA PHE A 180 -3.82 -3.49 -2.18
C PHE A 180 -3.79 -1.97 -2.38
N CYS A 181 -3.02 -1.28 -1.54
CA CYS A 181 -3.01 0.18 -1.46
C CYS A 181 -1.89 0.78 -2.32
N GLU A 182 -2.25 1.52 -3.35
CA GLU A 182 -1.31 2.08 -4.32
C GLU A 182 -1.18 3.60 -4.15
N HIS A 183 0.00 4.06 -3.75
CA HIS A 183 0.19 5.49 -3.51
C HIS A 183 0.28 6.25 -4.85
N LYS A 184 -0.60 7.23 -5.06
CA LYS A 184 -0.75 7.94 -6.36
C LYS A 184 0.56 8.54 -6.88
N ASN A 185 1.32 9.19 -6.00
CA ASN A 185 2.59 9.83 -6.37
C ASN A 185 3.70 8.83 -6.76
N LEU A 186 3.52 7.53 -6.54
CA LEU A 186 4.50 6.52 -6.91
C LEU A 186 4.29 5.96 -8.31
N TYR A 187 3.14 6.21 -8.96
CA TYR A 187 2.84 5.61 -10.27
C TYR A 187 3.88 5.90 -11.36
N ALA A 188 4.50 7.08 -11.32
CA ALA A 188 5.51 7.49 -12.28
C ALA A 188 6.94 7.07 -11.90
N ILE A 189 7.17 6.55 -10.69
CA ILE A 189 8.49 6.07 -10.29
C ILE A 189 8.82 4.82 -11.09
N GLU A 190 10.03 4.79 -11.63
CA GLU A 190 10.56 3.67 -12.39
C GLU A 190 11.58 2.87 -11.58
N GLY A 191 11.66 1.57 -11.87
CA GLY A 191 12.60 0.65 -11.26
C GLY A 191 12.79 -0.59 -12.13
N GLU A 192 13.82 -1.37 -11.80
CA GLU A 192 14.09 -2.64 -12.48
C GLU A 192 13.09 -3.71 -12.06
N VAL A 193 12.38 -4.29 -13.03
CA VAL A 193 11.36 -5.31 -12.81
C VAL A 193 11.63 -6.50 -13.74
N PRO A 194 11.74 -7.73 -13.21
CA PRO A 194 11.78 -8.94 -14.03
C PRO A 194 10.54 -9.05 -14.94
N GLU A 195 10.73 -9.33 -16.23
CA GLU A 195 9.64 -9.59 -17.17
C GLU A 195 8.80 -10.80 -16.76
N GLY A 196 9.45 -11.88 -16.30
CA GLY A 196 8.76 -13.09 -15.84
C GLY A 196 7.88 -12.84 -14.62
N SER A 197 6.89 -13.71 -14.42
CA SER A 197 6.07 -13.69 -13.22
C SER A 197 6.88 -14.12 -12.00
N TYR A 198 6.73 -13.41 -10.88
CA TYR A 198 7.31 -13.74 -9.58
C TYR A 198 6.38 -13.26 -8.46
N THR A 199 6.56 -13.81 -7.27
CA THR A 199 5.80 -13.43 -6.06
C THR A 199 6.76 -12.92 -5.01
N ILE A 200 6.28 -12.00 -4.17
CA ILE A 200 6.91 -11.63 -2.91
C ILE A 200 5.97 -12.08 -1.79
N PRO A 201 6.43 -12.90 -0.82
CA PRO A 201 5.59 -13.32 0.29
C PRO A 201 5.07 -12.13 1.12
N PHE A 202 3.88 -12.29 1.69
CA PHE A 202 3.37 -11.33 2.66
C PHE A 202 4.12 -11.42 3.98
N GLY A 203 4.20 -10.29 4.69
CA GLY A 203 4.89 -10.24 5.98
C GLY A 203 6.40 -10.40 5.87
N GLU A 204 6.99 -10.02 4.71
CA GLU A 204 8.43 -9.89 4.53
C GLU A 204 8.78 -8.44 4.23
N ALA A 205 9.30 -7.73 5.25
CA ALA A 205 9.82 -6.39 5.09
C ALA A 205 11.16 -6.38 4.32
N ASN A 206 11.60 -5.20 3.91
CA ASN A 206 12.85 -5.02 3.18
C ASN A 206 13.71 -3.93 3.80
N ILE A 207 14.98 -4.25 4.04
CA ILE A 207 15.97 -3.26 4.42
C ILE A 207 16.49 -2.60 3.13
N VAL A 208 15.86 -1.48 2.74
CA VAL A 208 16.21 -0.76 1.51
C VAL A 208 17.51 0.04 1.63
N ARG A 209 17.97 0.26 2.86
CA ARG A 209 19.26 0.89 3.18
C ARG A 209 19.75 0.37 4.53
N GLU A 210 20.93 -0.23 4.57
CA GLU A 210 21.59 -0.61 5.83
C GLU A 210 22.05 0.62 6.62
N GLY A 211 22.06 0.52 7.95
CA GLY A 211 22.64 1.54 8.81
C GLY A 211 22.84 1.06 10.24
N LYS A 212 23.43 1.92 11.09
CA LYS A 212 23.85 1.53 12.45
C LYS A 212 23.47 2.49 13.57
N HIS A 213 23.06 3.73 13.27
CA HIS A 213 22.77 4.71 14.31
C HIS A 213 21.29 4.82 14.65
N CYS A 214 20.42 4.63 13.67
CA CYS A 214 18.97 4.72 13.84
C CYS A 214 18.26 3.84 12.81
N THR A 215 17.15 3.24 13.21
CA THR A 215 16.21 2.56 12.33
C THR A 215 15.07 3.52 11.99
N ILE A 216 14.78 3.70 10.71
CA ILE A 216 13.53 4.26 10.22
C ILE A 216 12.65 3.11 9.72
N VAL A 217 11.42 3.04 10.20
CA VAL A 217 10.42 2.07 9.71
C VAL A 217 9.29 2.81 9.03
N THR A 218 8.96 2.39 7.81
CA THR A 218 7.95 3.07 6.99
C THR A 218 7.46 2.20 5.82
N TYR A 219 6.61 2.75 4.96
CA TYR A 219 6.03 2.07 3.79
C TYR A 219 5.54 3.08 2.74
N GLY A 220 5.19 2.61 1.54
CA GLY A 220 4.67 3.46 0.45
C GLY A 220 5.60 4.63 0.10
N LEU A 221 5.03 5.84 -0.07
CA LEU A 221 5.79 7.04 -0.44
C LEU A 221 6.85 7.42 0.60
N MET A 222 6.60 7.12 1.87
CA MET A 222 7.47 7.52 2.97
C MET A 222 8.81 6.79 2.96
N VAL A 223 8.94 5.67 2.24
CA VAL A 223 10.23 5.00 1.98
C VAL A 223 11.18 5.93 1.25
N HIS A 224 10.72 6.58 0.17
CA HIS A 224 11.54 7.52 -0.62
C HIS A 224 11.92 8.76 0.18
N ARG A 225 10.97 9.31 0.96
CA ARG A 225 11.24 10.45 1.86
C ARG A 225 12.25 10.11 2.95
N SER A 226 12.22 8.86 3.43
CA SER A 226 13.16 8.35 4.43
C SER A 226 14.56 8.12 3.85
N LEU A 227 14.66 7.64 2.61
CA LEU A 227 15.93 7.53 1.88
C LEU A 227 16.56 8.92 1.64
N ASP A 228 15.76 9.92 1.25
CA ASP A 228 16.21 11.31 1.12
C ASP A 228 16.76 11.85 2.45
N ALA A 229 16.05 11.59 3.56
CA ALA A 229 16.50 11.97 4.89
C ALA A 229 17.80 11.26 5.29
N ALA A 230 17.90 9.95 5.06
CA ALA A 230 19.09 9.15 5.34
C ALA A 230 20.30 9.63 4.53
N ASN A 231 20.11 10.00 3.25
CA ASN A 231 21.16 10.56 2.40
C ASN A 231 21.66 11.93 2.89
N ALA A 232 20.76 12.77 3.41
CA ALA A 232 21.14 14.04 4.02
C ALA A 232 21.92 13.82 5.33
N LEU A 233 21.46 12.91 6.18
CA LEU A 233 22.07 12.57 7.47
C LEU A 233 23.44 11.90 7.34
N ALA A 234 23.66 11.12 6.28
CA ALA A 234 24.96 10.50 6.01
C ALA A 234 26.07 11.55 5.85
N LYS A 235 25.76 12.75 5.32
CA LYS A 235 26.70 13.88 5.22
C LYS A 235 27.10 14.46 6.58
N GLU A 236 26.29 14.20 7.60
CA GLU A 236 26.56 14.55 9.01
C GLU A 236 27.19 13.39 9.80
N GLY A 237 27.53 12.28 9.13
CA GLY A 237 28.05 11.07 9.77
C GLY A 237 26.99 10.20 10.46
N ILE A 238 25.70 10.48 10.25
CA ILE A 238 24.59 9.69 10.82
C ILE A 238 24.09 8.70 9.76
N ASP A 239 24.54 7.46 9.91
CA ASP A 239 24.15 6.31 9.09
C ASP A 239 22.85 5.65 9.58
N VAL A 240 21.80 5.64 8.75
CA VAL A 240 20.42 5.32 9.10
C VAL A 240 19.90 4.12 8.33
N GLU A 241 19.47 3.09 9.05
CA GLU A 241 18.77 1.97 8.46
C GLU A 241 17.35 2.37 8.04
N VAL A 242 16.91 1.98 6.85
CA VAL A 242 15.54 2.21 6.38
C VAL A 242 14.89 0.87 6.06
N VAL A 243 13.82 0.56 6.82
CA VAL A 243 12.98 -0.63 6.67
C VAL A 243 11.69 -0.23 5.97
N ASP A 244 11.46 -0.81 4.79
CA ASP A 244 10.19 -0.79 4.07
C ASP A 244 9.35 -1.99 4.48
N LEU A 245 8.21 -1.75 5.12
CA LEU A 245 7.35 -2.81 5.63
C LEU A 245 6.74 -3.67 4.51
N ARG A 246 6.45 -3.07 3.35
CA ARG A 246 5.67 -3.65 2.23
C ARG A 246 4.25 -4.11 2.60
N THR A 247 4.12 -5.00 3.58
CA THR A 247 2.88 -5.56 4.13
C THR A 247 2.61 -4.95 5.50
N LEU A 248 1.36 -4.55 5.73
CA LEU A 248 0.88 -3.93 6.98
C LEU A 248 0.04 -4.91 7.81
N SER A 249 -0.52 -5.94 7.17
CA SER A 249 -1.16 -7.07 7.82
C SER A 249 -0.99 -8.32 6.93
N PRO A 250 -0.31 -9.39 7.38
CA PRO A 250 0.47 -9.46 8.62
C PRO A 250 1.72 -8.56 8.58
N LEU A 251 2.09 -7.98 9.71
CA LEU A 251 3.27 -7.14 9.87
C LEU A 251 4.52 -8.01 10.13
N ASP A 252 5.62 -7.71 9.44
CA ASP A 252 6.94 -8.25 9.76
C ASP A 252 7.57 -7.49 10.94
N ILE A 253 7.11 -7.79 12.15
CA ILE A 253 7.63 -7.15 13.36
C ILE A 253 9.06 -7.62 13.70
N ASP A 254 9.43 -8.84 13.30
CA ASP A 254 10.72 -9.43 13.62
C ASP A 254 11.87 -8.64 12.97
N THR A 255 11.77 -8.34 11.67
CA THR A 255 12.75 -7.48 10.97
C THR A 255 12.90 -6.12 11.65
N VAL A 256 11.79 -5.54 12.13
CA VAL A 256 11.81 -4.25 12.84
C VAL A 256 12.52 -4.38 14.19
N LEU A 257 12.22 -5.41 14.98
CA LEU A 257 12.83 -5.64 16.29
C LEU A 257 14.33 -5.92 16.16
N GLU A 258 14.74 -6.69 15.16
CA GLU A 258 16.16 -6.95 14.87
C GLU A 258 16.90 -5.65 14.50
N SER A 259 16.32 -4.85 13.60
CA SER A 259 16.87 -3.56 13.20
C SER A 259 17.01 -2.60 14.38
N VAL A 260 15.97 -2.48 15.21
CA VAL A 260 16.00 -1.62 16.41
C VAL A 260 17.00 -2.15 17.43
N THR A 261 17.13 -3.46 17.58
CA THR A 261 18.13 -4.05 18.48
C THR A 261 19.56 -3.71 18.03
N LYS A 262 19.80 -3.69 16.71
CA LYS A 262 21.07 -3.28 16.11
C LYS A 262 21.38 -1.79 16.35
N THR A 263 20.43 -0.90 16.10
CA THR A 263 20.67 0.54 16.07
C THR A 263 20.45 1.23 17.43
N GLY A 264 19.54 0.71 18.24
CA GLY A 264 19.09 1.24 19.52
C GLY A 264 18.21 2.49 19.44
N HIS A 265 17.82 2.94 18.23
CA HIS A 265 16.96 4.11 18.05
C HIS A 265 15.93 3.85 16.95
N LEU A 266 14.72 4.37 17.13
CA LEU A 266 13.61 4.16 16.20
C LEU A 266 12.92 5.47 15.84
N VAL A 267 12.70 5.67 14.54
CA VAL A 267 11.78 6.66 13.99
C VAL A 267 10.74 5.94 13.13
N CYS A 268 9.47 6.02 13.50
CA CYS A 268 8.36 5.51 12.68
C CYS A 268 7.82 6.64 11.80
N VAL A 269 7.73 6.42 10.48
CA VAL A 269 7.21 7.42 9.53
C VAL A 269 5.96 6.88 8.85
N ASP A 270 4.87 7.62 8.95
CA ASP A 270 3.57 7.21 8.41
C ASP A 270 2.81 8.43 7.85
N GLU A 271 2.28 8.30 6.64
CA GLU A 271 1.45 9.35 6.02
C GLU A 271 0.00 9.32 6.51
N ALA A 272 -0.43 8.23 7.15
CA ALA A 272 -1.75 8.18 7.78
C ALA A 272 -1.86 9.17 8.95
N SER A 273 -3.09 9.59 9.22
CA SER A 273 -3.46 10.40 10.39
C SER A 273 -2.71 9.95 11.64
N PRO A 274 -2.22 10.87 12.50
CA PRO A 274 -1.32 10.51 13.61
C PRO A 274 -1.99 9.70 14.73
N ARG A 275 -3.29 9.39 14.60
CA ARG A 275 -4.05 8.60 15.58
C ARG A 275 -4.30 7.20 15.05
N CYS A 276 -3.98 6.20 15.87
CA CYS A 276 -4.25 4.79 15.59
C CYS A 276 -3.68 4.35 14.23
N ASN A 277 -2.46 4.78 13.92
CA ASN A 277 -1.79 4.46 12.67
C ASN A 277 -0.72 3.37 12.85
N ILE A 278 -0.07 2.99 11.76
CA ILE A 278 0.94 1.92 11.77
C ILE A 278 2.16 2.34 12.60
N ALA A 279 2.53 3.63 12.57
CA ALA A 279 3.61 4.14 13.42
C ALA A 279 3.33 3.94 14.92
N THR A 280 2.07 4.15 15.36
CA THR A 280 1.70 3.92 16.77
C THR A 280 1.73 2.44 17.16
N ASP A 281 1.29 1.54 16.27
CA ASP A 281 1.33 0.10 16.52
C ASP A 281 2.78 -0.40 16.63
N ILE A 282 3.63 -0.08 15.65
CA ILE A 282 5.06 -0.43 15.68
C ILE A 282 5.74 0.12 16.94
N SER A 283 5.46 1.38 17.30
CA SER A 283 6.02 1.98 18.50
C SER A 283 5.65 1.20 19.77
N ALA A 284 4.40 0.73 19.87
CA ALA A 284 3.94 -0.09 20.98
C ALA A 284 4.61 -1.47 20.97
N GLN A 285 4.66 -2.15 19.82
CA GLN A 285 5.33 -3.45 19.67
C GLN A 285 6.80 -3.39 20.09
N VAL A 286 7.54 -2.40 19.61
CA VAL A 286 8.95 -2.20 19.95
C VAL A 286 9.11 -1.86 21.44
N ALA A 287 8.25 -1.01 22.00
CA ALA A 287 8.28 -0.72 23.43
C ALA A 287 7.92 -1.93 24.31
N MET A 288 7.10 -2.87 23.84
CA MET A 288 6.78 -4.10 24.58
C MET A 288 7.86 -5.16 24.45
N HIS A 289 8.49 -5.28 23.28
CA HIS A 289 9.34 -6.43 22.93
C HIS A 289 10.84 -6.11 22.87
N ALA A 290 11.23 -4.85 22.71
CA ALA A 290 12.62 -4.42 22.58
C ALA A 290 12.97 -3.18 23.41
N PHE A 291 12.22 -2.89 24.49
CA PHE A 291 12.46 -1.72 25.34
C PHE A 291 13.92 -1.62 25.84
N SER A 292 14.51 -2.74 26.25
CA SER A 292 15.89 -2.78 26.76
C SER A 292 16.95 -2.45 25.71
N ALA A 293 16.62 -2.54 24.42
CA ALA A 293 17.51 -2.18 23.34
C ALA A 293 17.44 -0.67 23.00
N LEU A 294 16.35 0.01 23.37
CA LEU A 294 16.17 1.43 23.09
C LEU A 294 17.11 2.29 23.93
N LYS A 295 17.87 3.14 23.25
CA LYS A 295 18.80 4.12 23.84
C LYS A 295 18.16 5.50 24.02
N ALA A 296 17.02 5.75 23.38
CA ALA A 296 16.24 6.97 23.51
C ALA A 296 14.75 6.70 23.24
N GLN A 297 13.91 7.72 23.44
CA GLN A 297 12.50 7.63 23.09
C GLN A 297 12.29 7.36 21.60
N ILE A 298 11.26 6.57 21.28
CA ILE A 298 10.79 6.38 19.91
C ILE A 298 10.22 7.71 19.40
N GLU A 299 10.60 8.10 18.19
CA GLU A 299 10.02 9.27 17.52
C GLU A 299 9.03 8.82 16.44
N MET A 300 7.98 9.60 16.24
CA MET A 300 7.04 9.40 15.13
C MET A 300 6.98 10.65 14.26
N VAL A 301 6.90 10.44 12.95
CA VAL A 301 6.72 11.51 11.96
C VAL A 301 5.47 11.19 11.16
N CYS A 302 4.41 11.92 11.45
CA CYS A 302 3.08 11.77 10.86
C CYS A 302 2.53 13.15 10.48
N PRO A 303 1.54 13.25 9.59
CA PRO A 303 0.85 14.51 9.32
C PRO A 303 0.15 15.07 10.56
N PRO A 304 -0.25 16.35 10.56
CA PRO A 304 -1.14 16.90 11.58
C PRO A 304 -2.52 16.21 11.55
N HIS A 305 -3.19 16.16 12.71
CA HIS A 305 -4.53 15.57 12.85
C HIS A 305 -5.63 16.50 12.30
N VAL A 306 -5.62 16.70 10.98
CA VAL A 306 -6.57 17.53 10.22
C VAL A 306 -6.85 16.87 8.86
N PRO A 307 -7.93 17.26 8.15
CA PRO A 307 -8.15 16.83 6.76
C PRO A 307 -7.03 17.31 5.82
N VAL A 308 -6.78 16.56 4.75
CA VAL A 308 -5.77 16.94 3.73
C VAL A 308 -6.15 18.27 3.07
N PRO A 309 -5.28 19.30 3.11
CA PRO A 309 -5.56 20.59 2.49
C PRO A 309 -5.58 20.54 0.96
N PHE A 310 -6.35 21.42 0.32
CA PHE A 310 -6.28 21.64 -1.14
C PHE A 310 -5.09 22.53 -1.55
N SER A 311 -4.81 23.57 -0.75
CA SER A 311 -3.77 24.55 -1.10
C SER A 311 -2.40 23.88 -1.21
N PRO A 312 -1.64 24.12 -2.30
CA PRO A 312 -0.35 23.46 -2.50
C PRO A 312 0.62 23.65 -1.33
N SER A 313 0.76 24.88 -0.84
CA SER A 313 1.67 25.18 0.28
C SER A 313 1.24 24.51 1.58
N LEU A 314 -0.06 24.29 1.80
CA LEU A 314 -0.55 23.62 3.00
C LEU A 314 -0.45 22.09 2.90
N GLU A 315 -0.71 21.50 1.73
CA GLU A 315 -0.54 20.06 1.56
C GLU A 315 0.95 19.66 1.56
N ASP A 316 1.85 20.53 1.08
CA ASP A 316 3.31 20.33 1.23
C ASP A 316 3.74 20.30 2.71
N LEU A 317 3.09 21.09 3.57
CA LEU A 317 3.32 21.07 5.02
C LEU A 317 2.61 19.90 5.72
N TYR A 318 1.54 19.39 5.13
CA TYR A 318 0.77 18.27 5.66
C TYR A 318 1.56 16.96 5.57
N ILE A 319 2.13 16.68 4.40
CA ILE A 319 2.81 15.41 4.12
C ILE A 319 4.17 15.38 4.81
N PRO A 320 4.52 14.30 5.55
CA PRO A 320 5.85 14.18 6.13
C PRO A 320 6.98 14.31 5.10
N GLY A 321 7.81 15.34 5.27
CA GLY A 321 8.96 15.60 4.41
C GLY A 321 10.28 15.06 4.98
N ALA A 322 11.26 14.86 4.10
CA ALA A 322 12.62 14.45 4.48
C ALA A 322 13.26 15.33 5.57
N PRO A 323 13.09 16.68 5.59
CA PRO A 323 13.62 17.51 6.67
C PRO A 323 13.03 17.17 8.05
N ALA A 324 11.73 16.88 8.14
CA ALA A 324 11.06 16.51 9.39
C ALA A 324 11.54 15.14 9.89
N ILE A 325 11.70 14.17 8.97
CA ILE A 325 12.26 12.84 9.27
C ILE A 325 13.69 12.98 9.78
N ALA A 326 14.54 13.74 9.09
CA ALA A 326 15.92 13.98 9.52
C ALA A 326 15.99 14.68 10.88
N ALA A 327 15.09 15.61 11.17
CA ALA A 327 15.01 16.25 12.49
C ALA A 327 14.64 15.24 13.59
N ALA A 328 13.70 14.31 13.34
CA ALA A 328 13.35 13.25 14.28
C ALA A 328 14.54 12.31 14.57
N VAL A 329 15.26 11.88 13.53
CA VAL A 329 16.48 11.07 13.70
C VAL A 329 17.51 11.81 14.55
N ARG A 330 17.75 13.10 14.29
CA ARG A 330 18.70 13.88 15.10
C ARG A 330 18.28 13.96 16.57
N ARG A 331 16.98 14.10 16.87
CA ARG A 331 16.46 14.14 18.25
C ARG A 331 16.72 12.83 18.99
N THR A 332 16.46 11.69 18.36
CA THR A 332 16.65 10.39 19.01
C THR A 332 18.13 10.03 19.16
N VAL A 333 18.97 10.29 18.14
CA VAL A 333 20.40 9.94 18.17
C VAL A 333 21.25 10.84 19.05
N LYS A 334 21.00 12.16 19.10
CA LYS A 334 21.82 13.11 19.88
C LYS A 334 21.33 13.31 21.31
N GLY A 335 20.13 12.85 21.64
CA GLY A 335 19.48 13.13 22.93
C GLY A 335 18.96 14.57 23.04
N LYS A 336 17.98 14.80 23.92
CA LYS A 336 17.59 16.17 24.33
C LYS A 336 18.63 16.65 25.35
N ASN A 337 19.53 17.54 24.95
CA ASN A 337 20.30 18.34 25.90
C ASN A 337 19.37 19.26 26.70
#